data_AF-A0A966YJS1-F1
#
_entry.id   AF-A0A966YJS1-F1
#
_cell.length_a   1.000
_cell.length_b   1.000
_cell.length_c   1.000
_cell.angle_alpha   90.00
_cell.angle_beta   90.00
_cell.angle_gamma   90.00
#
_symmetry.space_group_name_H-M   'P 1'
#
loop_
_entity.id
_entity.type
_entity.pdbx_description
1 polymer ?
#
loop_
_entity_poly.entity_id
_entity_poly.type
_entity_poly.pdbx_seq_one_letter_code
_entity_poly.pdbx_strand_id
1 'polypeptide(L)'
;DGFDFFCGLTFPVGADACSLILGGWGGGLVGLSSIDGVDASENDTTQYREFETGRWYDVRVRVEPEAITCLLDGKEIISQPRGEHEISIRAEMFLCKPLGVATYATASQLRNLRYRRLEAGGGAARKNE
;
A
#
# COMPACT_ATOMS: atom_id res chain seq x y z
N ASP A 1 -8.35 -6.67 -16.93
CA ASP A 1 -9.66 -6.08 -17.24
C ASP A 1 -10.47 -5.93 -15.96
N GLY A 2 -11.14 -4.79 -15.81
CA GLY A 2 -11.88 -4.40 -14.60
C GLY A 2 -11.99 -2.89 -14.49
N PHE A 3 -12.71 -2.40 -13.48
CA PHE A 3 -12.94 -0.97 -13.27
C PHE A 3 -12.64 -0.50 -11.85
N ASP A 4 -12.06 -1.36 -11.01
CA ASP A 4 -11.71 -1.03 -9.62
C ASP A 4 -10.36 -1.68 -9.25
N PHE A 5 -9.99 -1.64 -7.97
CA PHE A 5 -8.61 -1.84 -7.56
C PHE A 5 -8.03 -3.20 -7.95
N PHE A 6 -6.89 -3.18 -8.63
CA PHE A 6 -6.13 -4.36 -9.03
C PHE A 6 -5.11 -4.78 -7.98
N CYS A 7 -4.90 -3.95 -6.96
CA CYS A 7 -4.03 -4.27 -5.85
C CYS A 7 -4.53 -3.59 -4.58
N GLY A 8 -5.15 -4.36 -3.70
CA GLY A 8 -5.28 -4.05 -2.28
C GLY A 8 -4.20 -4.82 -1.52
N LEU A 9 -3.03 -4.20 -1.33
CA LEU A 9 -1.89 -4.82 -0.65
C LEU A 9 -1.98 -4.57 0.85
N THR A 10 -2.37 -5.59 1.61
CA THR A 10 -2.36 -5.58 3.07
C THR A 10 -0.98 -5.96 3.59
N PHE A 11 -0.46 -5.22 4.57
CA PHE A 11 0.86 -5.45 5.18
C PHE A 11 0.86 -5.13 6.68
N PRO A 12 1.76 -5.74 7.47
CA PRO A 12 1.81 -5.53 8.91
C PRO A 12 2.37 -4.15 9.28
N VAL A 13 1.77 -3.51 10.29
CA VAL A 13 2.22 -2.24 10.87
C VAL A 13 2.20 -2.37 12.40
N GLY A 14 3.34 -2.74 12.98
CA GLY A 14 3.40 -3.04 14.42
C GLY A 14 2.55 -4.26 14.77
N ALA A 15 1.57 -4.08 15.67
CA ALA A 15 0.60 -5.11 16.03
C ALA A 15 -0.63 -5.14 15.08
N ASP A 16 -0.81 -4.10 14.27
CA ASP A 16 -1.91 -3.93 13.35
C ASP A 16 -1.50 -4.23 11.90
N ALA A 17 -2.36 -3.89 10.95
CA ALA A 17 -2.10 -3.98 9.53
C ALA A 17 -2.73 -2.78 8.82
N CYS A 18 -2.21 -2.43 7.64
CA CYS A 18 -2.75 -1.39 6.76
C CYS A 18 -2.86 -1.96 5.35
N SER A 19 -3.67 -1.33 4.49
CA SER A 19 -3.76 -1.69 3.08
C SER A 19 -3.46 -0.50 2.17
N LEU A 20 -2.55 -0.70 1.22
CA LEU A 20 -2.35 0.19 0.08
C LEU A 20 -3.32 -0.23 -1.04
N ILE A 21 -4.13 0.72 -1.52
CA ILE A 21 -5.05 0.53 -2.63
C ILE A 21 -4.45 1.15 -3.89
N LEU A 22 -4.43 0.38 -4.99
CA LEU A 22 -4.06 0.87 -6.32
C LEU A 22 -5.21 0.61 -7.31
N GLY A 23 -5.72 1.69 -7.89
CA GLY A 23 -6.81 1.68 -8.87
C GLY A 23 -8.20 1.61 -8.24
N GLY A 24 -8.39 2.09 -7.01
CA GLY A 24 -9.69 2.09 -6.34
C GLY A 24 -10.66 3.13 -6.94
N TRP A 25 -11.91 3.14 -6.47
CA TRP A 25 -12.93 4.16 -6.80
C TRP A 25 -13.06 4.43 -8.30
N GLY A 26 -13.36 3.38 -9.07
CA GLY A 26 -13.50 3.51 -10.52
C GLY A 26 -12.17 3.47 -11.28
N GLY A 27 -11.12 2.89 -10.69
CA GLY A 27 -9.87 2.59 -11.40
C GLY A 27 -8.75 3.62 -11.21
N GLY A 28 -9.04 4.77 -10.59
CA GLY A 28 -8.12 5.91 -10.57
C GLY A 28 -7.45 6.16 -9.23
N LEU A 29 -8.01 5.68 -8.12
CA LEU A 29 -7.55 6.08 -6.80
C LEU A 29 -6.36 5.27 -6.30
N VAL A 30 -5.43 5.97 -5.65
CA VAL A 30 -4.32 5.40 -4.89
C VAL A 30 -4.32 5.99 -3.48
N GLY A 31 -4.14 5.15 -2.46
CA GLY A 31 -4.04 5.62 -1.08
C GLY A 31 -3.89 4.50 -0.07
N LEU A 32 -3.50 4.84 1.16
CA LEU A 32 -3.58 3.97 2.32
C LEU A 32 -4.99 4.03 2.90
N SER A 33 -5.59 2.87 3.16
CA SER A 33 -6.92 2.80 3.76
C SER A 33 -6.82 2.74 5.29
N SER A 34 -7.86 3.27 5.96
CA SER A 34 -8.03 3.21 7.42
C SER A 34 -6.93 3.92 8.20
N ILE A 35 -6.63 5.15 7.78
CA ILE A 35 -5.82 6.12 8.54
C ILE A 35 -6.79 6.99 9.33
N ASP A 36 -6.66 7.05 10.65
CA ASP A 36 -7.56 7.81 11.54
C ASP A 36 -9.06 7.48 11.31
N GLY A 37 -9.34 6.21 11.01
CA GLY A 37 -10.69 5.69 10.80
C GLY A 37 -11.31 5.96 9.43
N VAL A 38 -10.66 6.74 8.56
CA VAL A 38 -11.17 7.08 7.22
C VAL A 38 -10.47 6.28 6.12
N ASP A 39 -11.19 6.05 5.02
CA ASP A 39 -10.67 5.25 3.92
C ASP A 39 -9.68 6.01 3.02
N ALA A 40 -9.12 5.30 2.03
CA ALA A 40 -8.11 5.82 1.12
C ALA A 40 -8.61 6.96 0.20
N SER A 41 -9.91 7.26 0.18
CA SER A 41 -10.49 8.38 -0.58
C SER A 41 -10.72 9.65 0.23
N GLU A 42 -10.61 9.55 1.54
CA GLU A 42 -10.97 10.63 2.46
C GLU A 42 -9.79 11.12 3.31
N ASN A 43 -8.60 10.54 3.15
CA ASN A 43 -7.41 10.92 3.91
C ASN A 43 -6.30 11.56 3.07
N ASP A 44 -5.29 12.07 3.74
CA ASP A 44 -4.19 12.85 3.14
C ASP A 44 -3.29 12.04 2.19
N THR A 45 -3.41 10.71 2.16
CA THR A 45 -2.65 9.87 1.22
C THR A 45 -3.32 9.75 -0.15
N THR A 46 -4.58 10.21 -0.28
CA THR A 46 -5.39 10.11 -1.49
C THR A 46 -4.70 10.75 -2.69
N GLN A 47 -4.57 9.98 -3.76
CA GLN A 47 -4.05 10.41 -5.06
C GLN A 47 -4.86 9.81 -6.19
N TYR A 48 -4.81 10.46 -7.34
CA TYR A 48 -5.41 9.95 -8.58
C TYR A 48 -4.33 9.66 -9.62
N ARG A 49 -4.40 8.46 -10.20
CA ARG A 49 -3.47 7.97 -11.22
C ARG A 49 -4.19 7.06 -12.21
N GLU A 50 -3.82 7.18 -13.47
CA GLU A 50 -4.25 6.23 -14.49
C GLU A 50 -3.38 4.97 -14.44
N PHE A 51 -4.05 3.82 -14.60
CA PHE A 51 -3.40 2.52 -14.69
C PHE A 51 -3.72 1.87 -16.03
N GLU A 52 -2.69 1.32 -16.66
CA GLU A 52 -2.75 0.66 -17.96
C GLU A 52 -2.97 -0.85 -17.78
N THR A 53 -4.00 -1.38 -18.44
CA THR A 53 -4.23 -2.82 -18.51
C THR A 53 -3.06 -3.54 -19.17
N GLY A 54 -2.60 -4.64 -18.57
CA GLY A 54 -1.50 -5.45 -19.10
C GLY A 54 -0.10 -4.90 -18.81
N ARG A 55 0.01 -3.73 -18.16
CA ARG A 55 1.28 -3.19 -17.68
C ARG A 55 1.64 -3.77 -16.32
N TRP A 56 2.92 -4.10 -16.15
CA TRP A 56 3.46 -4.46 -14.84
C TRP A 56 3.84 -3.21 -14.06
N TYR A 57 3.41 -3.14 -12.81
CA TYR A 57 3.76 -2.08 -11.86
C TYR A 57 4.67 -2.65 -10.76
N ASP A 58 5.80 -2.01 -10.48
CA ASP A 58 6.63 -2.33 -9.31
C ASP A 58 6.05 -1.63 -8.09
N VAL A 59 5.59 -2.41 -7.11
CA VAL A 59 4.99 -1.88 -5.87
C VAL A 59 5.89 -2.23 -4.71
N ARG A 60 6.30 -1.21 -3.95
CA ARG A 60 7.10 -1.40 -2.74
C ARG A 60 6.48 -0.65 -1.58
N VAL A 61 6.26 -1.37 -0.47
CA VAL A 61 5.89 -0.77 0.80
C VAL A 61 7.04 -0.97 1.78
N ARG A 62 7.36 0.08 2.52
CA ARG A 62 8.36 0.07 3.59
C ARG A 62 7.68 0.59 4.86
N VAL A 63 7.72 -0.22 5.91
CA VAL A 63 7.12 0.12 7.20
C VAL A 63 8.26 0.30 8.20
N GLU A 64 8.60 1.56 8.47
CA GLU A 64 9.57 1.95 9.49
C GLU A 64 8.84 2.40 10.76
N PRO A 65 9.53 2.50 11.90
CA PRO A 65 8.93 3.03 13.12
C PRO A 65 8.26 4.40 12.92
N GLU A 66 8.86 5.27 12.11
CA GLU A 66 8.44 6.66 11.93
C GLU A 66 7.32 6.81 10.90
N ALA A 67 7.35 6.02 9.81
CA ALA A 67 6.45 6.19 8.68
C ALA A 67 6.20 4.91 7.87
N ILE A 68 5.08 4.91 7.14
CA ILE A 68 4.78 4.00 6.04
C ILE A 68 5.11 4.72 4.74
N THR A 69 6.07 4.19 3.98
CA THR A 69 6.43 4.70 2.66
C THR A 69 5.98 3.74 1.57
N CYS A 70 5.28 4.24 0.55
CA CYS A 70 4.90 3.47 -0.61
C CYS A 70 5.57 4.02 -1.86
N LEU A 71 6.13 3.14 -2.68
CA LEU A 71 6.72 3.47 -3.97
C LEU A 71 5.99 2.71 -5.07
N LEU A 72 5.78 3.40 -6.19
CA LEU A 72 5.27 2.85 -7.44
C LEU A 72 6.29 3.12 -8.54
N ASP A 73 6.78 2.07 -9.20
CA ASP A 73 7.82 2.13 -10.23
C ASP A 73 9.08 2.89 -9.75
N GLY A 74 9.49 2.61 -8.50
CA GLY A 74 10.65 3.23 -7.86
C GLY A 74 10.47 4.69 -7.43
N LYS A 75 9.32 5.30 -7.68
CA LYS A 75 8.99 6.66 -7.23
C LYS A 75 8.19 6.60 -5.94
N GLU A 76 8.60 7.35 -4.93
CA GLU A 76 7.79 7.55 -3.73
C GLU A 76 6.46 8.23 -4.11
N ILE A 77 5.36 7.65 -3.64
CA ILE A 77 4.02 8.16 -3.85
C ILE A 77 3.36 8.54 -2.54
N ILE A 78 3.64 7.84 -1.44
CA ILE A 78 3.04 8.09 -0.13
C ILE A 78 4.15 8.03 0.91
N SER A 79 4.14 8.99 1.84
CA SER A 79 4.89 8.96 3.09
C SER A 79 3.94 9.35 4.23
N GLN A 80 3.37 8.35 4.89
CA GLN A 80 2.41 8.52 5.99
C GLN A 80 3.12 8.38 7.34
N PRO A 81 3.21 9.43 8.16
CA PRO A 81 3.70 9.32 9.52
C PRO A 81 2.85 8.34 10.36
N ARG A 82 3.49 7.61 11.27
CA ARG A 82 2.81 6.64 12.14
C ARG A 82 2.49 7.17 13.54
N GLY A 83 3.15 8.23 13.99
CA GLY A 83 3.18 8.65 15.40
C GLY A 83 1.80 8.84 16.03
N GLU A 84 1.15 9.97 15.73
CA GLU A 84 -0.16 10.33 16.31
C GLU A 84 -1.35 9.75 15.54
N HIS A 85 -1.08 9.02 14.45
CA HIS A 85 -2.12 8.49 13.56
C HIS A 85 -2.53 7.07 13.96
N GLU A 86 -3.83 6.83 14.00
CA GLU A 86 -4.36 5.48 14.11
C GLU A 86 -4.22 4.77 12.76
N ILE A 87 -3.57 3.61 12.78
CA ILE A 87 -3.45 2.73 11.61
C ILE A 87 -4.29 1.49 11.87
N SER A 88 -5.30 1.27 11.05
CA SER A 88 -6.13 0.08 11.14
C SER A 88 -6.46 -0.47 9.76
N ILE A 89 -7.45 -1.34 9.69
CA ILE A 89 -7.81 -2.09 8.50
C ILE A 89 -9.30 -2.38 8.50
N ARG A 90 -9.91 -2.24 7.33
CA ARG A 90 -11.33 -2.53 7.11
C ARG A 90 -11.62 -4.02 7.30
N ALA A 91 -12.83 -4.33 7.78
CA ALA A 91 -13.25 -5.69 8.09
C ALA A 91 -13.21 -6.62 6.87
N GLU A 92 -13.51 -6.09 5.69
CA GLU A 92 -13.47 -6.78 4.41
C GLU A 92 -12.05 -7.29 4.06
N MET A 93 -11.01 -6.68 4.63
CA MET A 93 -9.61 -7.04 4.41
C MET A 93 -9.03 -7.94 5.53
N PHE A 94 -9.83 -8.37 6.51
CA PHE A 94 -9.33 -9.19 7.62
C PHE A 94 -8.71 -10.52 7.18
N LEU A 95 -9.22 -11.14 6.12
CA LEU A 95 -8.66 -12.38 5.55
C LEU A 95 -7.29 -12.16 4.88
N CYS A 96 -6.89 -10.91 4.63
CA CYS A 96 -5.58 -10.56 4.09
C CYS A 96 -4.52 -10.33 5.18
N LYS A 97 -4.88 -10.42 6.47
CA LYS A 97 -3.91 -10.28 7.56
C LYS A 97 -2.99 -11.50 7.69
N PRO A 98 -1.72 -11.32 8.08
CA PRO A 98 -1.03 -10.03 8.27
C PRO A 98 -0.47 -9.46 6.95
N LEU A 99 -0.39 -10.28 5.90
CA LEU A 99 0.14 -9.91 4.59
C LEU A 99 -0.70 -10.61 3.51
N GLY A 100 -1.24 -9.85 2.57
CA GLY A 100 -2.12 -10.38 1.54
C GLY A 100 -2.33 -9.40 0.40
N VAL A 101 -2.81 -9.91 -0.73
CA VAL A 101 -3.20 -9.09 -1.88
C VAL A 101 -4.62 -9.46 -2.27
N ALA A 102 -5.47 -8.44 -2.40
CA ALA A 102 -6.83 -8.58 -2.91
C ALA A 102 -7.03 -7.77 -4.18
N THR A 103 -8.08 -8.09 -4.91
CA THR A 103 -8.63 -7.28 -6.00
C THR A 103 -10.14 -7.13 -5.82
N TYR A 104 -10.73 -6.12 -6.43
CA TYR A 104 -12.17 -5.97 -6.52
C TYR A 104 -12.57 -5.56 -7.93
N ALA A 105 -13.63 -6.16 -8.46
CA ALA A 105 -14.15 -5.90 -9.81
C ALA A 105 -13.06 -5.86 -10.91
N THR A 106 -11.98 -6.62 -10.73
CA THR A 106 -10.84 -6.74 -11.63
C THR A 106 -10.06 -8.02 -11.32
N ALA A 107 -9.22 -8.44 -12.26
CA ALA A 107 -8.26 -9.52 -12.08
C ALA A 107 -6.84 -8.98 -12.13
N SER A 108 -5.97 -9.48 -11.25
CA SER A 108 -4.54 -9.14 -11.24
C SER A 108 -3.66 -10.38 -11.37
N GLN A 109 -2.43 -10.15 -11.80
CA GLN A 109 -1.36 -11.15 -11.79
C GLN A 109 -0.24 -10.64 -10.91
N LEU A 110 0.36 -11.54 -10.13
CA LEU A 110 1.44 -11.23 -9.20
C LEU A 110 2.71 -11.97 -9.62
N ARG A 111 3.86 -11.28 -9.52
CA ARG A 111 5.17 -11.88 -9.75
C ARG A 111 6.22 -11.22 -8.89
N ASN A 112 7.35 -11.91 -8.68
CA ASN A 112 8.50 -11.38 -7.95
C ASN A 112 8.17 -10.90 -6.52
N LEU A 113 7.21 -11.56 -5.86
CA LEU A 113 6.83 -11.24 -4.48
C LEU A 113 8.02 -11.47 -3.54
N ARG A 114 8.37 -10.44 -2.77
CA ARG A 114 9.46 -10.48 -1.80
C ARG A 114 9.01 -9.81 -0.52
N TYR A 115 9.32 -10.43 0.60
CA TYR A 115 9.06 -9.90 1.94
C TYR A 115 10.32 -10.04 2.78
N ARG A 116 10.63 -9.00 3.56
CA ARG A 116 11.75 -9.01 4.50
C ARG A 116 11.42 -8.10 5.68
N ARG A 117 11.74 -8.56 6.88
CA ARG A 117 11.72 -7.71 8.08
C ARG A 117 12.84 -6.67 8.02
N LEU A 118 12.54 -5.42 8.35
CA LEU A 118 13.58 -4.41 8.51
C LEU A 118 14.31 -4.62 9.84
N GLU A 119 15.64 -4.55 9.80
CA GLU A 119 16.46 -4.58 11.02
C GLU A 119 16.25 -3.28 11.79
N ALA A 120 16.20 -3.36 13.12
CA ALA A 120 16.15 -2.18 13.97
C ALA A 120 17.48 -1.39 13.78
N GLY A 121 17.42 -0.26 13.08
CA GLY A 121 18.60 0.60 12.80
C GLY A 121 19.03 0.71 11.34
N GLY A 122 18.28 0.14 10.37
CA GLY A 122 18.65 0.13 8.94
C GLY A 122 18.43 1.44 8.15
N GLY A 123 18.31 2.58 8.83
CA GLY A 123 18.21 3.92 8.22
C GLY A 123 19.57 4.49 7.83
N ALA A 124 20.40 3.74 7.11
CA ALA A 124 21.56 4.29 6.44
C ALA A 124 21.34 4.15 4.94
N ALA A 125 21.13 5.28 4.27
CA ALA A 125 21.03 5.39 2.83
C ALA A 125 22.14 4.55 2.17
N ARG A 126 21.75 3.62 1.29
CA ARG A 126 22.70 3.05 0.34
C ARG A 126 23.20 4.23 -0.52
N LYS A 127 24.42 4.69 -0.26
CA LYS A 127 25.18 5.43 -1.27
C LYS A 127 25.39 4.45 -2.42
N ASN A 128 24.86 4.79 -3.58
CA ASN A 128 25.18 4.10 -4.82
C ASN A 128 26.69 4.29 -5.07
N GLU A 129 27.39 3.18 -5.25
CA GLU A 129 28.68 3.10 -5.94
C GLU A 129 28.43 2.50 -7.32
#